data_AF-A0A529I9C9-F1
#
_entry.id   AF-A0A529I9C9-F1
#
_cell.length_a   1.000
_cell.length_b   1.000
_cell.length_c   1.000
_cell.angle_alpha   90.00
_cell.angle_beta   90.00
_cell.angle_gamma   90.00
#
_symmetry.space_group_name_H-M   'P 1'
#
loop_
_entity.id
_entity.type
_entity.pdbx_description
1 polymer ?
#
loop_
_entity_poly.entity_id
_entity_poly.type
_entity_poly.pdbx_seq_one_letter_code
_entity_poly.pdbx_strand_id
1 'polypeptide(L)'
;DDQQHASGLVQLGQGTGATQTFPGFLVFVRLNIETAPEVINASRSSTAGFLYAAFRARDLFQTALSRTPLLPVNTEIYDGQPDADNLLFRSETPPVETFGDRLLVTRKIVVAGRPWTVLFRPTSAFSLPSSRAIPVMLGLFGLLLAGAIALVARYQERAYDAVSLLHETTEKSLLEKELMLQEMKHRIKNSITRVLAIARQTASHATDVKEFSSSFAARLQAMAASQDMLTRSRWQKADLGDLLRIELGQVFGKELPEDILSGPEVLLDETTTQALGLTFHELATNALKYGEAGNSVGALKVDWLLEGRGRDRTLVLNWREAGQKQLEAPAKT
;
A
#
# COMPACT_ATOMS: atom_id res chain seq x y z
N ASP A 1 10.52 -46.06 73.19
CA ASP A 1 9.31 -45.31 73.58
C ASP A 1 8.11 -46.22 73.30
N ASP A 2 6.87 -45.72 73.39
CA ASP A 2 5.66 -46.50 73.06
C ASP A 2 5.25 -46.32 71.58
N GLN A 3 6.17 -45.85 70.73
CA GLN A 3 5.95 -45.70 69.30
C GLN A 3 6.32 -46.99 68.54
N GLN A 4 5.90 -47.05 67.27
CA GLN A 4 6.25 -48.14 66.36
C GLN A 4 7.64 -47.90 65.79
N HIS A 5 8.47 -48.95 65.79
CA HIS A 5 9.83 -48.91 65.25
C HIS A 5 10.00 -49.96 64.16
N ALA A 6 10.60 -49.56 63.04
CA ALA A 6 11.08 -50.48 62.02
C ALA A 6 12.51 -50.93 62.32
N SER A 7 12.80 -52.22 62.15
CA SER A 7 14.16 -52.74 62.08
C SER A 7 14.87 -52.21 60.83
N GLY A 8 16.18 -52.43 60.78
CA GLY A 8 16.89 -52.36 59.49
C GLY A 8 16.51 -53.49 58.55
N LEU A 9 17.15 -53.47 57.38
CA LEU A 9 17.13 -54.59 56.45
C LEU A 9 17.56 -55.88 57.18
N VAL A 10 16.70 -56.90 57.14
CA VAL A 10 16.95 -58.23 57.68
C VAL A 10 16.63 -59.30 56.64
N GLN A 11 17.31 -60.43 56.73
CA GLN A 11 16.98 -61.62 55.95
C GLN A 11 15.97 -62.46 56.72
N LEU A 12 14.70 -62.33 56.36
CA LEU A 12 13.61 -63.11 56.94
C LEU A 12 13.80 -64.58 56.57
N GLY A 13 13.72 -65.49 57.56
CA GLY A 13 13.95 -66.92 57.38
C GLY A 13 15.39 -67.39 57.67
N GLN A 14 16.34 -66.45 57.83
CA GLN A 14 17.72 -66.78 58.19
C GLN A 14 17.76 -67.25 59.66
N GLY A 15 18.32 -68.44 59.90
CA GLY A 15 18.43 -69.02 61.24
C GLY A 15 17.15 -69.68 61.79
N THR A 16 16.07 -69.74 61.01
CA THR A 16 14.78 -70.34 61.43
C THR A 16 14.49 -71.71 60.78
N GLY A 17 15.43 -72.26 60.01
CA GLY A 17 15.24 -73.52 59.26
C GLY A 17 14.37 -73.40 58.00
N ALA A 18 14.08 -72.19 57.54
CA ALA A 18 13.31 -71.96 56.32
C ALA A 18 14.11 -72.31 55.06
N THR A 19 13.45 -72.86 54.05
CA THR A 19 14.06 -73.27 52.77
C THR A 19 14.51 -72.08 51.90
N GLN A 20 13.98 -70.88 52.17
CA GLN A 20 14.29 -69.66 51.42
C GLN A 20 14.33 -68.48 52.39
N THR A 21 15.24 -67.54 52.11
CA THR A 21 15.34 -66.27 52.84
C THR A 21 14.89 -65.11 51.96
N PHE A 22 14.25 -64.11 52.57
CA PHE A 22 13.74 -62.93 51.87
C PHE A 22 14.24 -61.64 52.52
N PRO A 23 14.68 -60.63 51.74
CA PRO A 23 14.94 -59.32 52.28
C PRO A 23 13.63 -58.70 52.80
N GLY A 24 13.67 -58.18 54.02
CA GLY A 24 12.51 -57.64 54.70
C GLY A 24 12.88 -56.78 55.89
N PHE A 25 11.87 -56.42 56.67
CA PHE A 25 12.02 -55.67 57.90
C PHE A 25 10.92 -56.09 58.89
N LEU A 26 11.20 -55.86 60.16
CA LEU A 26 10.25 -56.06 61.25
C LEU A 26 9.72 -54.69 61.68
N VAL A 27 8.41 -54.59 61.93
CA VAL A 27 7.85 -53.46 62.66
C VAL A 27 7.46 -53.97 64.03
N PHE A 28 7.96 -53.35 65.08
CA PHE A 28 7.68 -53.76 66.46
C PHE A 28 7.18 -52.58 67.30
N VAL A 29 6.35 -52.93 68.28
CA VAL A 29 5.83 -52.01 69.29
C VAL A 29 6.01 -52.65 70.66
N ARG A 30 6.29 -51.82 71.66
CA ARG A 30 6.43 -52.25 73.05
C ARG A 30 5.05 -52.52 73.65
N LEU A 31 4.87 -53.69 74.25
CA LEU A 31 3.67 -54.01 75.02
C LEU A 31 3.94 -53.70 76.49
N ASN A 32 3.28 -52.66 77.00
CA ASN A 32 3.35 -52.31 78.41
C ASN A 32 2.13 -52.86 79.14
N ILE A 33 2.34 -53.44 80.32
CA ILE A 33 1.26 -53.81 81.23
C ILE A 33 1.29 -52.82 82.40
N GLU A 34 0.11 -52.30 82.73
CA GLU A 34 -0.08 -51.51 83.94
C GLU A 34 0.05 -52.43 85.15
N THR A 35 1.05 -52.18 85.98
CA THR A 35 1.19 -52.87 87.27
C THR A 35 0.40 -52.10 88.31
N ALA A 36 -0.35 -52.80 89.17
CA ALA A 36 -1.14 -52.18 90.22
C ALA A 36 -0.22 -51.36 91.16
N PRO A 37 -0.60 -50.12 91.56
CA PRO A 37 0.25 -49.31 92.41
C PRO A 37 0.19 -49.79 93.86
N GLU A 38 1.31 -50.22 94.43
CA GLU A 38 1.40 -50.47 95.88
C GLU A 38 1.66 -49.20 96.71
N VAL A 39 1.88 -48.03 96.09
CA VAL A 39 2.02 -46.75 96.82
C VAL A 39 1.51 -45.57 96.00
N ILE A 40 0.90 -44.60 96.69
CA ILE A 40 0.33 -43.35 96.18
C ILE A 40 1.39 -42.60 95.33
N ASN A 41 1.05 -42.32 94.06
CA ASN A 41 1.81 -41.61 93.03
C ASN A 41 2.96 -42.36 92.32
N ALA A 42 2.71 -43.54 91.75
CA ALA A 42 3.55 -44.07 90.67
C ALA A 42 2.78 -44.96 89.67
N SER A 43 2.39 -44.42 88.52
CA SER A 43 2.14 -45.25 87.32
C SER A 43 3.49 -45.70 86.77
N ARG A 44 3.99 -46.86 87.19
CA ARG A 44 5.12 -47.52 86.53
C ARG A 44 4.58 -48.49 85.49
N SER A 45 4.59 -48.10 84.23
CA SER A 45 4.39 -49.05 83.13
C SER A 45 5.61 -49.98 83.07
N SER A 46 5.37 -51.29 83.18
CA SER A 46 6.43 -52.30 83.02
C SER A 46 6.29 -52.96 81.65
N THR A 47 7.42 -53.24 81.01
CA THR A 47 7.42 -53.89 79.69
C THR A 47 7.16 -55.37 79.86
N ALA A 48 6.03 -55.81 79.32
CA ALA A 48 5.70 -57.23 79.30
C ALA A 48 6.35 -57.95 78.11
N GLY A 49 6.57 -57.24 77.00
CA GLY A 49 7.21 -57.80 75.82
C GLY A 49 7.13 -56.89 74.60
N PHE A 50 7.35 -57.47 73.42
CA PHE A 50 7.25 -56.80 72.13
C PHE A 50 6.25 -57.53 71.24
N LEU A 51 5.36 -56.78 70.58
CA LEU A 51 4.58 -57.28 69.47
C LEU A 51 5.30 -56.89 68.18
N TYR A 52 5.50 -57.83 67.27
CA TYR A 52 6.15 -57.56 65.99
C TYR A 52 5.40 -58.18 64.81
N ALA A 53 5.55 -57.56 63.64
CA ALA A 53 5.11 -58.08 62.35
C ALA A 53 6.29 -58.07 61.38
N ALA A 54 6.44 -59.16 60.61
CA ALA A 54 7.49 -59.30 59.60
C ALA A 54 6.94 -58.99 58.21
N PHE A 55 7.62 -58.11 57.48
CA PHE A 55 7.24 -57.71 56.12
C PHE A 55 8.32 -58.13 55.13
N ARG A 56 7.93 -58.92 54.13
CA ARG A 56 8.77 -59.17 52.95
C ARG A 56 8.75 -57.89 52.10
N ALA A 57 9.92 -57.26 51.95
CA ALA A 57 10.00 -55.95 51.32
C ALA A 57 9.48 -55.99 49.88
N ARG A 58 9.91 -56.99 49.09
CA ARG A 58 9.48 -57.15 47.70
C ARG A 58 7.95 -57.24 47.56
N ASP A 59 7.32 -58.15 48.28
CA ASP A 59 5.87 -58.41 48.16
C ASP A 59 5.04 -57.19 48.57
N LEU A 60 5.45 -56.52 49.66
CA LEU A 60 4.82 -55.30 50.16
C LEU A 60 4.86 -54.19 49.10
N PHE A 61 6.06 -53.86 48.60
CA PHE A 61 6.22 -52.75 47.67
C PHE A 61 5.69 -53.06 46.27
N GLN A 62 5.85 -54.30 45.79
CA GLN A 62 5.28 -54.73 44.51
C GLN A 62 3.76 -54.58 44.53
N THR A 63 3.10 -54.98 45.62
CA THR A 63 1.65 -54.85 45.78
C THR A 63 1.20 -53.41 45.98
N ALA A 64 1.97 -52.61 46.73
CA ALA A 64 1.67 -51.20 46.94
C ALA A 64 1.78 -50.37 45.65
N LEU A 65 2.76 -50.70 44.79
CA LEU A 65 3.09 -49.95 43.58
C LEU A 65 2.41 -50.49 42.30
N SER A 66 1.80 -51.68 42.33
CA SER A 66 1.12 -52.28 41.17
C SER A 66 -0.26 -51.68 40.85
N ARG A 67 -0.58 -50.47 41.33
CA ARG A 67 -1.85 -49.80 41.04
C ARG A 67 -1.86 -49.29 39.60
N THR A 68 -2.95 -49.57 38.87
CA THR A 68 -3.17 -49.08 37.50
C THR A 68 -3.66 -47.63 37.48
N PRO A 69 -3.15 -46.79 36.56
CA PRO A 69 -2.08 -47.07 35.60
C PRO A 69 -0.70 -47.15 36.30
N LEU A 70 0.12 -48.12 35.88
CA LEU A 70 1.49 -48.24 36.40
C LEU A 70 2.26 -46.96 36.09
N LEU A 71 3.02 -46.49 37.08
CA LEU A 71 3.88 -45.33 36.89
C LEU A 71 5.01 -45.70 35.91
N PRO A 72 5.30 -44.87 34.88
CA PRO A 72 6.36 -45.14 33.90
C PRO A 72 7.75 -44.82 34.47
N VAL A 73 8.03 -45.25 35.69
CA VAL A 73 9.29 -45.02 36.40
C VAL A 73 9.75 -46.30 37.09
N ASN A 74 11.05 -46.55 37.03
CA ASN A 74 11.72 -47.50 37.88
C ASN A 74 11.81 -46.91 39.29
N THR A 75 11.40 -47.70 40.28
CA THR A 75 11.41 -47.31 41.69
C THR A 75 12.40 -48.20 42.44
N GLU A 76 13.35 -47.58 43.12
CA GLU A 76 14.29 -48.24 44.03
C GLU A 76 14.09 -47.69 45.45
N ILE A 77 14.07 -48.55 46.45
CA ILE A 77 13.86 -48.17 47.86
C ILE A 77 15.02 -48.70 48.67
N TYR A 78 15.63 -47.81 49.45
CA TYR A 78 16.80 -48.09 50.27
C TYR A 78 16.52 -47.78 51.74
N ASP A 79 17.08 -48.59 52.63
CA ASP A 79 17.12 -48.31 54.06
C ASP A 79 18.21 -47.28 54.37
N GLY A 80 17.84 -46.03 54.65
CA GLY A 80 18.80 -44.95 54.84
C GLY A 80 19.44 -44.48 53.52
N GLN A 81 20.75 -44.67 53.36
CA GLN A 81 21.49 -44.18 52.20
C GLN A 81 21.38 -45.13 51.00
N PRO A 82 21.37 -44.61 49.75
CA PRO A 82 21.23 -45.41 48.54
C PRO A 82 22.53 -46.16 48.21
N ASP A 83 22.74 -47.26 48.94
CA ASP A 83 23.83 -48.22 48.78
C ASP A 83 23.25 -49.59 48.38
N ALA A 84 24.01 -50.39 47.63
CA ALA A 84 23.60 -51.72 47.20
C ALA A 84 23.24 -52.63 48.38
N ASP A 85 23.95 -52.49 49.51
CA ASP A 85 23.72 -53.29 50.72
C ASP A 85 22.43 -52.90 51.45
N ASN A 86 21.88 -51.72 51.18
CA ASN A 86 20.67 -51.20 51.82
C ASN A 86 19.42 -51.32 50.95
N LEU A 87 19.50 -52.01 49.80
CA LEU A 87 18.39 -52.11 48.85
C LEU A 87 17.25 -52.97 49.40
N LEU A 88 16.11 -52.34 49.69
CA LEU A 88 14.86 -52.99 50.11
C LEU A 88 14.04 -53.48 48.91
N PHE A 89 13.99 -52.69 47.84
CA PHE A 89 13.16 -52.99 46.68
C PHE A 89 13.66 -52.32 45.41
N ARG A 90 13.47 -53.01 44.27
CA ARG A 90 13.63 -52.47 42.91
C ARG A 90 12.49 -53.00 42.04
N SER A 91 11.82 -52.12 41.30
CA SER A 91 10.79 -52.51 40.32
C SER A 91 11.38 -53.23 39.11
N GLU A 92 10.58 -54.08 38.45
CA GLU A 92 11.03 -54.96 37.36
C GLU A 92 11.50 -54.24 36.10
N THR A 93 10.79 -53.18 35.68
CA THR A 93 11.14 -52.46 34.46
C THR A 93 12.39 -51.61 34.69
N PRO A 94 13.50 -51.83 33.94
CA PRO A 94 14.74 -51.11 34.16
C PRO A 94 14.62 -49.63 33.75
N PRO A 95 15.45 -48.75 34.35
CA PRO A 95 15.54 -47.35 33.92
C PRO A 95 16.18 -47.23 32.54
N VAL A 96 15.83 -46.18 31.80
CA VAL A 96 16.46 -45.85 30.51
C VAL A 96 17.67 -44.96 30.71
N GLU A 97 18.82 -45.36 30.16
CA GLU A 97 20.10 -44.63 30.30
C GLU A 97 20.11 -43.26 29.62
N THR A 98 19.31 -43.06 28.58
CA THR A 98 19.21 -41.79 27.80
C THR A 98 18.98 -40.56 28.68
N PHE A 99 18.29 -40.74 29.82
CA PHE A 99 18.00 -39.63 30.74
C PHE A 99 19.09 -39.40 31.79
N GLY A 100 20.01 -40.35 31.99
CA GLY A 100 21.01 -40.32 33.06
C GLY A 100 20.39 -39.92 34.40
N ASP A 101 21.10 -39.07 35.15
CA ASP A 101 20.62 -38.49 36.41
C ASP A 101 19.73 -37.24 36.23
N ARG A 102 19.50 -36.80 34.98
CA ARG A 102 18.78 -35.53 34.70
C ARG A 102 17.34 -35.53 35.22
N LEU A 103 16.72 -36.70 35.28
CA LEU A 103 15.35 -36.92 35.76
C LEU A 103 15.31 -37.85 36.98
N LEU A 104 16.43 -38.02 37.69
CA LEU A 104 16.47 -38.78 38.93
C LEU A 104 15.76 -37.97 40.03
N VAL A 105 14.69 -38.53 40.58
CA VAL A 105 13.99 -37.94 41.73
C VAL A 105 14.25 -38.79 42.96
N THR A 106 14.82 -38.17 43.99
CA THR A 106 15.04 -38.82 45.29
C THR A 106 14.04 -38.29 46.31
N ARG A 107 13.34 -39.18 47.00
CA ARG A 107 12.42 -38.86 48.09
C ARG A 107 12.87 -39.55 49.36
N LYS A 108 12.86 -38.82 50.48
CA LYS A 108 13.07 -39.40 51.81
C LYS A 108 11.72 -39.56 52.47
N ILE A 109 11.42 -40.76 52.95
CA ILE A 109 10.22 -41.07 53.72
C ILE A 109 10.64 -41.66 55.06
N VAL A 110 9.85 -41.45 56.11
CA VAL A 110 10.11 -42.05 57.43
C VAL A 110 9.04 -43.11 57.67
N VAL A 111 9.45 -44.35 57.87
CA VAL A 111 8.56 -45.48 58.13
C VAL A 111 8.89 -46.05 59.50
N ALA A 112 7.93 -45.98 60.42
CA ALA A 112 8.08 -46.39 61.82
C ALA A 112 9.42 -45.93 62.43
N GLY A 113 9.66 -44.62 62.38
CA GLY A 113 10.88 -43.99 62.93
C GLY A 113 12.15 -44.15 62.08
N ARG A 114 12.14 -44.94 61.00
CA ARG A 114 13.32 -45.22 60.18
C ARG A 114 13.29 -44.48 58.84
N PRO A 115 14.35 -43.75 58.46
CA PRO A 115 14.40 -43.02 57.21
C PRO A 115 14.71 -43.97 56.05
N TRP A 116 13.87 -43.95 55.03
CA TRP A 116 14.09 -44.63 53.75
C TRP A 116 14.27 -43.63 52.63
N THR A 117 15.07 -44.01 51.64
CA THR A 117 15.32 -43.22 50.44
C THR A 117 14.73 -43.95 49.24
N VAL A 118 13.82 -43.29 48.53
CA VAL A 118 13.14 -43.78 47.34
C VAL A 118 13.67 -43.03 46.11
N LEU A 119 14.20 -43.75 45.14
CA LEU A 119 14.70 -43.22 43.88
C LEU A 119 13.70 -43.55 42.78
N PHE A 120 13.35 -42.56 41.98
CA PHE A 120 12.54 -42.72 40.78
C PHE A 120 13.38 -42.36 39.56
N ARG A 121 13.43 -43.27 38.59
CA ARG A 121 14.10 -43.08 37.30
C ARG A 121 13.14 -43.38 36.14
N PRO A 122 13.15 -42.61 35.04
CA PRO A 122 12.30 -42.89 33.88
C PRO A 122 12.51 -44.29 33.28
N THR A 123 11.42 -44.96 32.86
CA THR A 123 11.49 -46.17 32.02
C THR A 123 11.24 -45.83 30.54
N SER A 124 11.23 -46.84 29.67
CA SER A 124 10.92 -46.69 28.25
C SER A 124 9.50 -46.19 27.97
N ALA A 125 8.57 -46.37 28.93
CA ALA A 125 7.21 -45.86 28.85
C ALA A 125 7.09 -44.38 29.28
N PHE A 126 8.18 -43.76 29.76
CA PHE A 126 8.17 -42.38 30.21
C PHE A 126 8.19 -41.41 29.03
N SER A 127 7.14 -40.62 28.88
CA SER A 127 7.11 -39.48 27.96
C SER A 127 7.48 -38.20 28.71
N LEU A 128 8.37 -37.38 28.13
CA LEU A 128 8.66 -36.07 28.73
C LEU A 128 7.39 -35.21 28.71
N PRO A 129 7.15 -34.40 29.76
CA PRO A 129 6.18 -33.33 29.70
C PRO A 129 6.47 -32.42 28.50
N SER A 130 5.42 -32.07 27.73
CA SER A 130 5.39 -31.19 26.55
C SER A 130 6.65 -30.34 26.30
N SER A 131 7.29 -30.53 25.14
CA SER A 131 8.46 -29.74 24.76
C SER A 131 8.09 -28.26 24.61
N ARG A 132 8.82 -27.37 25.32
CA ARG A 132 8.63 -25.91 25.22
C ARG A 132 8.81 -25.37 23.79
N ALA A 133 9.41 -26.15 22.90
CA ALA A 133 9.62 -25.80 21.50
C ALA A 133 8.30 -25.67 20.72
N ILE A 134 7.31 -26.54 20.97
CA ILE A 134 6.07 -26.54 20.17
C ILE A 134 5.27 -25.23 20.32
N PRO A 135 4.99 -24.73 21.55
CA PRO A 135 4.30 -23.45 21.71
C PRO A 135 5.09 -22.26 21.14
N VAL A 136 6.43 -22.27 21.29
CA VAL A 136 7.29 -21.20 20.76
C VAL A 136 7.26 -21.18 19.23
N MET A 137 7.38 -22.34 18.58
CA MET A 137 7.29 -22.45 17.12
C MET A 137 5.92 -22.00 16.60
N LEU A 138 4.85 -22.35 17.30
CA LEU A 138 3.49 -21.91 16.94
C LEU A 138 3.34 -20.38 17.05
N GLY A 139 3.91 -19.77 18.09
CA GLY A 139 3.93 -18.31 18.26
C GLY A 139 4.75 -17.61 17.18
N LEU A 140 5.93 -18.14 16.83
CA LEU A 140 6.76 -17.61 15.74
C LEU A 140 6.04 -17.71 14.39
N PHE A 141 5.36 -18.83 14.12
CA PHE A 141 4.56 -19.01 12.92
C PHE A 141 3.40 -18.00 12.86
N GLY A 142 2.70 -17.79 13.99
CA GLY A 142 1.65 -16.78 14.09
C GLY A 142 2.13 -15.35 13.82
N LEU A 143 3.31 -15.00 14.35
CA LEU A 143 3.95 -13.70 14.09
C LEU A 143 4.33 -13.51 12.63
N LEU A 144 4.91 -14.53 11.99
CA LEU A 144 5.22 -14.50 10.56
C LEU A 144 3.95 -14.36 9.72
N LEU A 145 2.90 -15.12 10.04
CA LEU A 145 1.62 -15.05 9.34
C LEU A 145 0.97 -13.67 9.48
N ALA A 146 0.94 -13.11 10.69
CA ALA A 146 0.42 -11.76 10.94
C ALA A 146 1.22 -10.69 10.17
N GLY A 147 2.55 -10.81 10.14
CA GLY A 147 3.42 -9.93 9.35
C GLY A 147 3.13 -10.02 7.85
N ALA A 148 2.93 -11.23 7.32
CA ALA A 148 2.58 -11.44 5.91
C ALA A 148 1.21 -10.83 5.56
N ILE A 149 0.19 -11.04 6.40
CA ILE A 149 -1.14 -10.45 6.22
C ILE A 149 -1.06 -8.92 6.25
N ALA A 150 -0.33 -8.35 7.21
CA ALA A 150 -0.16 -6.90 7.31
C ALA A 150 0.59 -6.31 6.09
N LEU A 151 1.59 -7.04 5.56
CA LEU A 151 2.30 -6.65 4.36
C LEU A 151 1.35 -6.63 3.15
N VAL A 152 0.58 -7.70 2.95
CA VAL A 152 -0.40 -7.81 1.86
C VAL A 152 -1.44 -6.70 1.95
N ALA A 153 -2.00 -6.45 3.14
CA ALA A 153 -2.97 -5.37 3.36
C ALA A 153 -2.39 -4.00 2.98
N ARG A 154 -1.15 -3.71 3.41
CA ARG A 154 -0.44 -2.46 3.05
C ARG A 154 -0.14 -2.34 1.56
N TYR A 155 0.14 -3.44 0.87
CA TYR A 155 0.32 -3.45 -0.58
C TYR A 155 -0.99 -3.19 -1.31
N GLN A 156 -2.11 -3.75 -0.83
CA GLN A 156 -3.43 -3.51 -1.41
C GLN A 156 -3.86 -2.06 -1.27
N GLU A 157 -3.68 -1.45 -0.09
CA GLU A 157 -4.02 -0.05 0.17
C GLU A 157 -3.31 0.89 -0.82
N ARG A 158 -1.98 0.72 -0.97
CA ARG A 158 -1.20 1.50 -1.95
C ARG A 158 -1.61 1.26 -3.40
N ALA A 159 -2.00 0.05 -3.74
CA ALA A 159 -2.48 -0.27 -5.09
C ALA A 159 -3.81 0.42 -5.39
N TYR A 160 -4.73 0.45 -4.43
CA TYR A 160 -6.00 1.15 -4.56
C TYR A 160 -5.81 2.67 -4.71
N ASP A 161 -4.96 3.28 -3.89
CA ASP A 161 -4.67 4.72 -3.97
C ASP A 161 -4.03 5.12 -5.32
N ALA A 162 -3.14 4.28 -5.85
CA ALA A 162 -2.53 4.54 -7.16
C ALA A 162 -3.57 4.48 -8.29
N VAL A 163 -4.51 3.53 -8.21
CA VAL A 163 -5.57 3.37 -9.22
C VAL A 163 -6.57 4.53 -9.16
N SER A 164 -6.94 5.01 -7.97
CA SER A 164 -7.90 6.12 -7.83
C SER A 164 -7.36 7.44 -8.39
N LEU A 165 -6.09 7.75 -8.13
CA LEU A 165 -5.41 8.91 -8.70
C LEU A 165 -5.30 8.84 -10.23
N LEU A 166 -5.00 7.65 -10.76
CA LEU A 166 -4.99 7.45 -12.20
C LEU A 166 -6.39 7.67 -12.80
N HIS A 167 -7.44 7.18 -12.14
CA HIS A 167 -8.81 7.38 -12.62
C HIS A 167 -9.18 8.87 -12.65
N GLU A 168 -8.92 9.60 -11.56
CA GLU A 168 -9.21 11.03 -11.48
C GLU A 168 -8.45 11.84 -12.54
N THR A 169 -7.17 11.54 -12.76
CA THR A 169 -6.37 12.22 -13.81
C THR A 169 -6.87 11.89 -15.20
N THR A 170 -7.29 10.64 -15.47
CA THR A 170 -7.89 10.28 -16.75
C THR A 170 -9.23 10.97 -16.98
N GLU A 171 -10.11 11.05 -15.99
CA GLU A 171 -11.40 11.75 -16.11
C GLU A 171 -11.20 13.24 -16.40
N LYS A 172 -10.29 13.90 -15.67
CA LYS A 172 -9.94 15.30 -15.93
C LYS A 172 -9.40 15.50 -17.36
N SER A 173 -8.50 14.63 -17.81
CA SER A 173 -7.97 14.70 -19.17
C SER A 173 -9.04 14.45 -20.24
N LEU A 174 -10.02 13.58 -19.99
CA LEU A 174 -11.13 13.35 -20.90
C LEU A 174 -12.04 14.57 -21.01
N LEU A 175 -12.40 15.20 -19.88
CA LEU A 175 -13.19 16.42 -19.86
C LEU A 175 -12.48 17.57 -20.58
N GLU A 176 -11.18 17.74 -20.35
CA GLU A 176 -10.37 18.74 -21.06
C GLU A 176 -10.36 18.48 -22.58
N LYS A 177 -10.16 17.22 -23.00
CA LYS A 177 -10.22 16.84 -24.42
C LYS A 177 -11.59 17.10 -25.02
N GLU A 178 -12.67 16.78 -24.31
CA GLU A 178 -14.03 16.97 -24.79
C GLU A 178 -14.36 18.46 -24.97
N LEU A 179 -13.95 19.31 -24.01
CA LEU A 179 -14.06 20.76 -24.13
C LEU A 179 -13.24 21.31 -25.31
N MET A 180 -12.00 20.85 -25.49
CA MET A 180 -11.18 21.23 -26.64
C MET A 180 -11.82 20.80 -27.97
N LEU A 181 -12.37 19.60 -28.04
CA LEU A 181 -13.08 19.10 -29.22
C LEU A 181 -14.32 19.93 -29.52
N GLN A 182 -15.08 20.32 -28.49
CA GLN A 182 -16.25 21.18 -28.65
C GLN A 182 -15.87 22.56 -29.18
N GLU A 183 -14.84 23.19 -28.61
CA GLU A 183 -14.32 24.48 -29.08
C GLU A 183 -13.82 24.38 -30.54
N MET A 184 -13.07 23.32 -30.85
CA MET A 184 -12.58 23.08 -32.21
C MET A 184 -13.73 22.89 -33.20
N LYS A 185 -14.78 22.16 -32.81
CA LYS A 185 -16.00 22.00 -33.61
C LYS A 185 -16.68 23.35 -33.88
N HIS A 186 -16.76 24.22 -32.87
CA HIS A 186 -17.30 25.57 -33.04
C HIS A 186 -16.45 26.39 -34.02
N ARG A 187 -15.12 26.37 -33.88
CA ARG A 187 -14.19 27.07 -34.78
C ARG A 187 -14.30 26.58 -36.22
N ILE A 188 -14.33 25.25 -36.43
CA ILE A 188 -14.51 24.65 -37.76
C ILE A 188 -15.83 25.10 -38.39
N LYS A 189 -16.93 25.05 -37.63
CA LYS A 189 -18.25 25.50 -38.12
C LYS A 189 -18.23 26.97 -38.54
N ASN A 190 -17.58 27.83 -37.76
CA ASN A 190 -17.43 29.25 -38.07
C ASN A 190 -16.62 29.45 -39.35
N SER A 191 -15.48 28.77 -39.50
CA SER A 191 -14.66 28.84 -40.72
C SER A 191 -15.40 28.39 -41.97
N ILE A 192 -16.14 27.26 -41.92
CA ILE A 192 -16.92 26.76 -43.06
C ILE A 192 -17.99 27.78 -43.48
N THR A 193 -18.69 28.36 -42.50
CA THR A 193 -19.74 29.35 -42.76
C THR A 193 -19.17 30.59 -43.46
N ARG A 194 -17.96 31.01 -43.05
CA ARG A 194 -17.27 32.14 -43.64
C ARG A 194 -16.76 31.86 -45.05
N VAL A 195 -16.18 30.68 -45.29
CA VAL A 195 -15.78 30.25 -46.65
C VAL A 195 -16.98 30.23 -47.59
N LEU A 196 -18.14 29.75 -47.12
CA LEU A 196 -19.37 29.75 -47.92
C LEU A 196 -19.88 31.17 -48.21
N ALA A 197 -19.77 32.09 -47.26
CA ALA A 197 -20.12 33.49 -47.45
C ALA A 197 -19.23 34.15 -48.53
N ILE A 198 -17.91 33.93 -48.45
CA ILE A 198 -16.95 34.40 -49.46
C ILE A 198 -17.30 33.83 -50.84
N ALA A 199 -17.56 32.53 -50.94
CA ALA A 199 -17.93 31.90 -52.21
C ALA A 199 -19.19 32.53 -52.82
N ARG A 200 -20.24 32.74 -52.02
CA ARG A 200 -21.48 33.38 -52.49
C ARG A 200 -21.27 34.81 -52.95
N GLN A 201 -20.52 35.60 -52.18
CA GLN A 201 -20.22 36.99 -52.51
C GLN A 201 -19.33 37.12 -53.74
N THR A 202 -18.38 36.21 -53.95
CA THR A 202 -17.58 36.18 -55.19
C THR A 202 -18.43 35.78 -56.39
N ALA A 203 -19.30 34.79 -56.24
CA ALA A 203 -20.18 34.33 -57.31
C ALA A 203 -21.15 35.40 -57.79
N SER A 204 -21.66 36.27 -56.88
CA SER A 204 -22.60 37.33 -57.26
C SER A 204 -21.98 38.48 -58.06
N HIS A 205 -20.65 38.63 -58.05
CA HIS A 205 -19.95 39.73 -58.72
C HIS A 205 -19.08 39.28 -59.89
N ALA A 206 -18.80 37.98 -60.04
CA ALA A 206 -17.97 37.45 -61.11
C ALA A 206 -18.73 37.37 -62.44
N THR A 207 -18.11 37.83 -63.51
CA THR A 207 -18.69 37.80 -64.87
C THR A 207 -18.42 36.48 -65.60
N ASP A 208 -17.36 35.76 -65.22
CA ASP A 208 -17.05 34.43 -65.72
C ASP A 208 -16.40 33.52 -64.65
N VAL A 209 -16.23 32.23 -64.98
CA VAL A 209 -15.65 31.23 -64.08
C VAL A 209 -14.18 31.51 -63.74
N LYS A 210 -13.43 32.15 -64.65
CA LYS A 210 -12.01 32.46 -64.47
C LYS A 210 -11.83 33.61 -63.48
N GLU A 211 -12.66 34.64 -63.59
CA GLU A 211 -12.75 35.74 -62.63
C GLU A 211 -13.21 35.24 -61.26
N PHE A 212 -14.24 34.38 -61.21
CA PHE A 212 -14.67 33.74 -59.96
C PHE A 212 -13.52 32.99 -59.29
N SER A 213 -12.84 32.11 -60.02
CA SER A 213 -11.77 31.25 -59.47
C SER A 213 -10.60 32.08 -58.93
N SER A 214 -10.15 33.08 -59.70
CA SER A 214 -9.04 33.95 -59.28
C SER A 214 -9.40 34.82 -58.07
N SER A 215 -10.60 35.43 -58.06
CA SER A 215 -11.07 36.27 -56.95
C SER A 215 -11.36 35.46 -55.68
N PHE A 216 -11.96 34.27 -55.82
CA PHE A 216 -12.20 33.37 -54.69
C PHE A 216 -10.90 32.87 -54.07
N ALA A 217 -9.91 32.49 -54.88
CA ALA A 217 -8.60 32.07 -54.40
C ALA A 217 -7.88 33.19 -53.64
N ALA A 218 -7.90 34.43 -54.16
CA ALA A 218 -7.30 35.59 -53.51
C ALA A 218 -7.93 35.87 -52.13
N ARG A 219 -9.27 35.93 -52.05
CA ARG A 219 -9.99 36.12 -50.78
C ARG A 219 -9.76 35.00 -49.77
N LEU A 220 -9.65 33.75 -50.23
CA LEU A 220 -9.34 32.61 -49.37
C LEU A 220 -7.93 32.71 -48.79
N GLN A 221 -6.98 33.20 -49.59
CA GLN A 221 -5.58 33.40 -49.17
C GLN A 221 -5.44 34.55 -48.17
N ALA A 222 -6.19 35.65 -48.34
CA ALA A 222 -6.32 36.73 -47.36
C ALA A 222 -6.86 36.22 -46.02
N MET A 223 -7.95 35.44 -46.07
CA MET A 223 -8.53 34.80 -44.87
C MET A 223 -7.53 33.88 -44.17
N ALA A 224 -6.75 33.09 -44.90
CA ALA A 224 -5.72 32.22 -44.33
C ALA A 224 -4.60 33.03 -43.64
N ALA A 225 -4.15 34.14 -44.25
CA ALA A 225 -3.12 34.99 -43.66
C ALA A 225 -3.59 35.69 -42.37
N SER A 226 -4.82 36.19 -42.37
CA SER A 226 -5.47 36.71 -41.17
C SER A 226 -5.57 35.66 -40.05
N GLN A 227 -5.87 34.39 -40.39
CA GLN A 227 -5.93 33.28 -39.43
C GLN A 227 -4.54 32.91 -38.87
N ASP A 228 -3.51 32.89 -39.72
CA ASP A 228 -2.12 32.64 -39.32
C ASP A 228 -1.61 33.72 -38.36
N MET A 229 -1.98 34.98 -38.58
CA MET A 229 -1.62 36.08 -37.69
C MET A 229 -2.26 35.91 -36.30
N LEU A 230 -3.54 35.53 -36.24
CA LEU A 230 -4.24 35.30 -34.98
C LEU A 230 -3.69 34.10 -34.19
N THR A 231 -3.29 33.03 -34.88
CA THR A 231 -2.73 31.81 -34.26
C THR A 231 -1.31 32.00 -33.74
N ARG A 232 -0.50 32.90 -34.33
CA ARG A 232 0.83 33.25 -33.82
C ARG A 232 0.80 34.19 -32.62
N SER A 233 -0.26 34.98 -32.47
CA SER A 233 -0.41 35.88 -31.33
C SER A 233 -0.81 35.10 -30.07
N ARG A 234 -0.03 35.25 -28.98
CA ARG A 234 -0.28 34.54 -27.70
C ARG A 234 -1.62 34.89 -27.04
N TRP A 235 -2.29 35.96 -27.51
CA TRP A 235 -3.52 36.51 -26.97
C TRP A 235 -4.67 36.63 -27.99
N GLN A 236 -4.57 36.01 -29.18
CA GLN A 236 -5.60 36.11 -30.24
C GLN A 236 -5.95 37.57 -30.60
N LYS A 237 -4.94 38.45 -30.60
CA LYS A 237 -5.07 39.85 -30.99
C LYS A 237 -4.04 40.16 -32.06
N ALA A 238 -4.47 40.85 -33.11
CA ALA A 238 -3.60 41.29 -34.19
C ALA A 238 -3.48 42.80 -34.17
N ASP A 239 -2.27 43.31 -34.40
CA ASP A 239 -2.08 44.73 -34.64
C ASP A 239 -2.64 45.11 -36.02
N LEU A 240 -3.32 46.26 -36.08
CA LEU A 240 -3.91 46.81 -37.30
C LEU A 240 -2.84 47.14 -38.36
N GLY A 241 -1.68 47.64 -37.95
CA GLY A 241 -0.59 47.96 -38.86
C GLY A 241 0.00 46.70 -39.50
N ASP A 242 0.21 45.65 -38.71
CA ASP A 242 0.62 44.34 -39.21
C ASP A 242 -0.40 43.74 -40.18
N LEU A 243 -1.69 43.82 -39.86
CA LEU A 243 -2.77 43.36 -40.74
C LEU A 243 -2.74 44.08 -42.09
N LEU A 244 -2.67 45.41 -42.08
CA LEU A 244 -2.58 46.23 -43.29
C LEU A 244 -1.34 45.87 -44.12
N ARG A 245 -0.18 45.71 -43.48
CA ARG A 245 1.07 45.35 -44.15
C ARG A 245 0.99 43.98 -44.82
N ILE A 246 0.38 42.99 -44.17
CA ILE A 246 0.18 41.65 -44.74
C ILE A 246 -0.76 41.73 -45.95
N GLU A 247 -1.92 42.34 -45.80
CA GLU A 247 -2.94 42.37 -46.88
C GLU A 247 -2.48 43.19 -48.08
N LEU A 248 -1.89 44.37 -47.86
CA LEU A 248 -1.30 45.18 -48.93
C LEU A 248 -0.13 44.46 -49.61
N GLY A 249 0.69 43.76 -48.83
CA GLY A 249 1.85 43.02 -49.33
C GLY A 249 1.46 41.84 -50.23
N GLN A 250 0.28 41.25 -50.05
CA GLN A 250 -0.23 40.21 -50.94
C GLN A 250 -0.61 40.74 -52.33
N VAL A 251 -1.03 42.00 -52.42
CA VAL A 251 -1.54 42.61 -53.66
C VAL A 251 -0.43 43.38 -54.39
N PHE A 252 0.36 44.18 -53.66
CA PHE A 252 1.38 45.06 -54.24
C PHE A 252 2.82 44.52 -54.11
N GLY A 253 3.02 43.39 -53.41
CA GLY A 253 4.33 42.79 -53.14
C GLY A 253 4.90 43.15 -51.76
N LYS A 254 5.94 42.40 -51.33
CA LYS A 254 6.46 42.46 -49.94
C LYS A 254 7.23 43.77 -49.62
N GLU A 255 7.71 44.49 -50.62
CA GLU A 255 8.46 45.73 -50.46
C GLU A 255 7.52 46.93 -50.61
N LEU A 256 6.82 47.25 -49.51
CA LEU A 256 5.98 48.44 -49.40
C LEU A 256 6.84 49.63 -48.94
N PRO A 257 6.66 50.85 -49.49
CA PRO A 257 7.32 52.06 -49.01
C PRO A 257 7.05 52.30 -47.52
N GLU A 258 8.06 52.74 -46.75
CA GLU A 258 7.92 52.92 -45.29
C GLU A 258 6.81 53.94 -44.91
N ASP A 259 6.60 54.96 -45.73
CA ASP A 259 5.63 56.04 -45.47
C ASP A 259 4.19 55.73 -45.90
N ILE A 260 3.91 54.51 -46.34
CA ILE A 260 2.59 54.12 -46.86
C ILE A 260 1.57 53.86 -45.74
N LEU A 261 2.04 53.41 -44.57
CA LEU A 261 1.24 53.10 -43.38
C LEU A 261 1.70 53.96 -42.22
N SER A 262 0.78 54.67 -41.56
CA SER A 262 1.12 55.47 -40.38
C SER A 262 0.00 55.46 -39.34
N GLY A 263 0.33 55.11 -38.10
CA GLY A 263 -0.62 55.17 -37.00
C GLY A 263 -0.10 54.50 -35.73
N PRO A 264 -0.81 54.65 -34.59
CA PRO A 264 -0.45 54.00 -33.34
C PRO A 264 -0.77 52.50 -33.36
N GLU A 265 -0.18 51.73 -32.44
CA GLU A 265 -0.53 50.32 -32.24
C GLU A 265 -2.02 50.18 -31.87
N VAL A 266 -2.75 49.35 -32.62
CA VAL A 266 -4.18 49.08 -32.40
C VAL A 266 -4.41 47.59 -32.46
N LEU A 267 -4.61 46.99 -31.28
CA LEU A 267 -4.90 45.56 -31.14
C LEU A 267 -6.37 45.28 -31.43
N LEU A 268 -6.61 44.53 -32.49
CA LEU A 268 -7.92 44.07 -32.94
C LEU A 268 -8.22 42.67 -32.37
N ASP A 269 -9.49 42.41 -32.08
CA ASP A 269 -9.96 41.05 -31.74
C ASP A 269 -10.13 40.19 -33.00
N GLU A 270 -10.30 38.87 -32.81
CA GLU A 270 -10.42 37.91 -33.92
C GLU A 270 -11.49 38.30 -34.94
N THR A 271 -12.67 38.74 -34.49
CA THR A 271 -13.79 39.07 -35.39
C THR A 271 -13.45 40.31 -36.22
N THR A 272 -12.87 41.33 -35.59
CA THR A 272 -12.51 42.59 -36.25
C THR A 272 -11.32 42.40 -37.19
N THR A 273 -10.28 41.66 -36.79
CA THR A 273 -9.14 41.31 -37.63
C THR A 273 -9.59 40.60 -38.90
N GLN A 274 -10.48 39.62 -38.77
CA GLN A 274 -11.02 38.87 -39.88
C GLN A 274 -11.82 39.77 -40.85
N ALA A 275 -12.72 40.59 -40.33
CA ALA A 275 -13.54 41.48 -41.15
C ALA A 275 -12.67 42.52 -41.89
N LEU A 276 -11.79 43.21 -41.16
CA LEU A 276 -10.92 44.23 -41.72
C LEU A 276 -9.88 43.66 -42.68
N GLY A 277 -9.35 42.47 -42.45
CA GLY A 277 -8.42 41.82 -43.37
C GLY A 277 -9.03 41.64 -44.76
N LEU A 278 -10.27 41.15 -44.81
CA LEU A 278 -11.01 41.05 -46.07
C LEU A 278 -11.27 42.44 -46.67
N THR A 279 -11.70 43.42 -45.86
CA THR A 279 -11.93 44.79 -46.34
C THR A 279 -10.68 45.40 -46.97
N PHE A 280 -9.52 45.29 -46.31
CA PHE A 280 -8.27 45.83 -46.82
C PHE A 280 -7.78 45.10 -48.05
N HIS A 281 -7.97 43.78 -48.14
CA HIS A 281 -7.68 43.02 -49.34
C HIS A 281 -8.52 43.49 -50.54
N GLU A 282 -9.82 43.70 -50.34
CA GLU A 282 -10.71 44.22 -51.38
C GLU A 282 -10.35 45.66 -51.78
N LEU A 283 -10.05 46.53 -50.81
CA LEU A 283 -9.60 47.89 -51.11
C LEU A 283 -8.28 47.90 -51.88
N ALA A 284 -7.31 47.05 -51.49
CA ALA A 284 -6.03 46.91 -52.16
C ALA A 284 -6.20 46.39 -53.60
N THR A 285 -7.02 45.35 -53.79
CA THR A 285 -7.28 44.80 -55.14
C THR A 285 -8.04 45.80 -56.03
N ASN A 286 -8.97 46.58 -55.47
CA ASN A 286 -9.64 47.66 -56.19
C ASN A 286 -8.68 48.78 -56.58
N ALA A 287 -7.81 49.20 -55.66
CA ALA A 287 -6.77 50.19 -55.92
C ALA A 287 -5.80 49.73 -57.04
N LEU A 288 -5.47 48.43 -57.08
CA LEU A 288 -4.64 47.84 -58.13
C LEU A 288 -5.37 47.77 -59.50
N LYS A 289 -6.65 47.37 -59.51
CA LYS A 289 -7.42 47.15 -60.74
C LYS A 289 -7.99 48.41 -61.37
N TYR A 290 -8.45 49.35 -60.54
CA TYR A 290 -9.22 50.52 -60.96
C TYR A 290 -8.56 51.85 -60.58
N GLY A 291 -7.64 51.85 -59.61
CA GLY A 291 -6.86 53.03 -59.22
C GLY A 291 -5.56 53.18 -60.03
N GLU A 292 -4.99 54.39 -60.05
CA GLU A 292 -3.64 54.62 -60.64
C GLU A 292 -2.50 54.06 -59.76
N ALA A 293 -2.82 53.51 -58.59
CA ALA A 293 -1.90 52.75 -57.73
C ALA A 293 -1.33 51.50 -58.42
N GLY A 294 -1.96 51.02 -59.50
CA GLY A 294 -1.39 49.97 -60.36
C GLY A 294 -0.09 50.37 -61.09
N ASN A 295 0.22 51.66 -61.22
CA ASN A 295 1.43 52.14 -61.91
C ASN A 295 2.54 52.63 -60.96
N SER A 296 2.22 52.95 -59.69
CA SER A 296 3.23 53.23 -58.65
C SER A 296 2.64 53.09 -57.24
N VAL A 297 3.24 52.25 -56.39
CA VAL A 297 2.83 52.01 -54.99
C VAL A 297 2.81 53.29 -54.14
N GLY A 298 3.55 54.33 -54.53
CA GLY A 298 3.61 55.64 -53.84
C GLY A 298 2.35 56.52 -53.94
N ALA A 299 1.32 56.08 -54.66
CA ALA A 299 0.04 56.78 -54.80
C ALA A 299 -0.99 56.44 -53.71
N LEU A 300 -0.72 55.42 -52.88
CA LEU A 300 -1.59 55.01 -51.77
C LEU A 300 -1.00 55.52 -50.44
N LYS A 301 -1.85 56.08 -49.57
CA LYS A 301 -1.51 56.36 -48.16
C LYS A 301 -2.64 55.91 -47.26
N VAL A 302 -2.30 55.15 -46.22
CA VAL A 302 -3.23 54.72 -45.18
C VAL A 302 -2.73 55.22 -43.84
N ASP A 303 -3.51 56.10 -43.22
CA ASP A 303 -3.21 56.63 -41.89
C ASP A 303 -4.37 56.36 -40.92
N TRP A 304 -4.07 56.08 -39.65
CA TRP A 304 -5.10 55.86 -38.63
C TRP A 304 -4.74 56.47 -37.28
N LEU A 305 -5.78 56.79 -36.51
CA LEU A 305 -5.67 57.37 -35.17
C LEU A 305 -6.85 56.94 -34.30
N LEU A 306 -6.70 57.07 -32.98
CA LEU A 306 -7.75 56.80 -32.01
C LEU A 306 -8.30 58.12 -31.47
N GLU A 307 -9.58 58.40 -31.71
CA GLU A 307 -10.29 59.55 -31.13
C GLU A 307 -11.12 59.13 -29.92
N GLY A 308 -11.37 60.06 -28.98
CA GLY A 308 -12.16 59.80 -27.77
C GLY A 308 -11.36 59.21 -26.60
N ARG A 309 -12.04 58.88 -25.49
CA ARG A 309 -11.43 58.33 -24.26
C ARG A 309 -12.23 57.15 -23.71
N GLY A 310 -11.55 56.20 -23.07
CA GLY A 310 -12.18 55.10 -22.36
C GLY A 310 -12.91 54.11 -23.29
N ARG A 311 -14.22 53.93 -23.06
CA ARG A 311 -15.08 53.03 -23.85
C ARG A 311 -15.60 53.66 -25.14
N ASP A 312 -15.53 54.99 -25.28
CA ASP A 312 -15.99 55.72 -26.47
C ASP A 312 -14.86 55.97 -27.48
N ARG A 313 -13.79 55.15 -27.43
CA ARG A 313 -12.68 55.27 -28.37
C ARG A 313 -13.13 54.81 -29.75
N THR A 314 -12.92 55.66 -30.74
CA THR A 314 -13.23 55.39 -32.14
C THR A 314 -11.95 55.33 -32.94
N LEU A 315 -11.79 54.26 -33.71
CA LEU A 315 -10.71 54.15 -34.69
C LEU A 315 -11.12 54.95 -35.94
N VAL A 316 -10.33 55.95 -36.27
CA VAL A 316 -10.47 56.70 -37.52
C VAL A 316 -9.37 56.23 -38.46
N LEU A 317 -9.75 55.62 -39.57
CA LEU A 317 -8.85 55.11 -40.60
C LEU A 317 -9.11 55.86 -41.90
N ASN A 318 -8.07 56.48 -42.44
CA ASN A 318 -8.08 57.22 -43.69
C ASN A 318 -7.38 56.40 -44.77
N TRP A 319 -8.11 56.03 -45.81
CA TRP A 319 -7.56 55.40 -47.02
C TRP A 319 -7.55 56.44 -48.15
N ARG A 320 -6.35 56.81 -48.62
CA ARG A 320 -6.17 57.88 -49.62
C ARG A 320 -5.45 57.34 -50.84
N GLU A 321 -6.09 57.48 -52.01
CA GLU A 321 -5.50 57.16 -53.31
C GLU A 321 -5.34 58.44 -54.14
N ALA A 322 -4.16 58.66 -54.71
CA ALA A 322 -3.87 59.79 -55.59
C ALA A 322 -3.81 59.33 -57.07
N GLY A 323 -4.54 59.98 -57.97
CA GLY A 323 -4.53 59.69 -59.40
C GLY A 323 -4.80 60.93 -60.25
N GLN A 324 -4.37 60.93 -61.52
CA GLN A 324 -4.52 62.07 -62.44
C GLN A 324 -5.82 62.04 -63.27
N LYS A 325 -6.59 60.96 -63.21
CA LYS A 325 -7.83 60.78 -63.97
C LYS A 325 -9.07 61.23 -63.17
N GLN A 326 -9.98 61.95 -63.82
CA GLN A 326 -11.27 62.34 -63.23
C GLN A 326 -12.10 61.06 -62.96
N LEU A 327 -12.45 60.81 -61.70
CA LEU A 327 -13.27 59.67 -61.31
C LEU A 327 -14.71 59.87 -61.81
N GLU A 328 -15.20 58.98 -62.67
CA GLU A 328 -16.62 58.92 -63.03
C GLU A 328 -17.40 58.16 -61.95
N ALA A 329 -18.62 58.61 -61.64
CA ALA A 329 -19.47 57.93 -60.66
C ALA A 329 -19.84 56.51 -61.14
N PRO A 330 -19.81 55.49 -60.27
CA PRO A 330 -20.17 54.14 -60.66
C PRO A 330 -21.63 54.10 -61.15
N ALA A 331 -21.84 53.52 -62.33
CA ALA A 331 -23.18 53.27 -62.85
C ALA A 331 -23.88 52.25 -61.94
N LYS A 332 -25.00 52.65 -61.33
CA LYS A 332 -25.81 51.77 -60.47
C LYS A 332 -26.16 50.49 -61.24
N THR A 333 -25.75 49.35 -60.71
CA THR A 333 -26.15 48.01 -61.17
C THR A 333 -27.27 47.47 -60.30
#